data_AF-A0A224YT88-F1
#
_entry.id   AF-A0A224YT88-F1
#
_cell.length_a   1.000
_cell.length_b   1.000
_cell.length_c   1.000
_cell.angle_alpha   90.00
_cell.angle_beta   90.00
_cell.angle_gamma   90.00
#
_symmetry.space_group_name_H-M   'P 1'
#
loop_
_entity.id
_entity.type
_entity.pdbx_description
1 polymer ?
#
loop_
_entity_poly.entity_id
_entity_poly.type
_entity_poly.pdbx_seq_one_letter_code
_entity_poly.pdbx_strand_id
1 'polypeptide(L)'
;VHLLKQDNQLTKDKVYDILKRLDITRYTWPKQASYDYCRKQLAKNPQQYKRNIWNGPRSSNVEYVDSITAFDESGVIVMSDLTLETRPCRKNIYDRPPYALAAPAMRVSYHSYEAAYAFQGGLPGVPVALDSVAQNSPSVNIPAKSAVEVRTYFPETWLWDLKELDEHGELSFKEKIPHTITEWVGSTVCINSEDGIGVSDPAKIKAFQPFFASFNLPYSVVRGELVPVKVSVFNYLEKCLPVDLKLAESADYQIEGESETTLCVCGSKSQVHKFQIRPQTIGEV
;
A
#
# COMPACT_ATOMS: atom_id res chain seq x y z
N VAL A 1 3.04 -14.48 0.25
CA VAL A 1 1.86 -13.62 0.46
C VAL A 1 2.34 -12.19 0.37
N HIS A 2 1.88 -11.39 -0.59
CA HIS A 2 2.08 -9.94 -0.50
C HIS A 2 1.25 -9.49 0.70
N LEU A 3 1.91 -9.14 1.81
CA LEU A 3 1.22 -8.81 3.07
C LEU A 3 0.39 -7.54 2.94
N LEU A 4 0.83 -6.59 2.11
CA LEU A 4 -0.05 -5.59 1.55
C LEU A 4 -0.86 -6.25 0.44
N LYS A 5 -2.18 -6.37 0.63
CA LYS A 5 -3.11 -6.55 -0.51
C LYS A 5 -2.69 -5.54 -1.59
N GLN A 6 -2.78 -5.91 -2.86
CA GLN A 6 -2.47 -5.00 -3.98
C GLN A 6 -3.16 -3.63 -3.82
N ASP A 7 -4.32 -3.62 -3.18
CA ASP A 7 -5.10 -2.41 -2.87
C ASP A 7 -4.43 -1.45 -1.88
N ASN A 8 -3.50 -1.91 -1.04
CA ASN A 8 -2.83 -1.08 -0.03
C ASN A 8 -1.44 -0.58 -0.48
N GLN A 9 -0.90 -1.06 -1.61
CA GLN A 9 0.36 -0.56 -2.15
C GLN A 9 0.17 0.82 -2.77
N LEU A 10 1.06 1.77 -2.45
CA LEU A 10 1.06 3.10 -3.06
C LEU A 10 1.70 2.99 -4.45
N THR A 11 0.87 2.92 -5.49
CA THR A 11 1.32 2.89 -6.89
C THR A 11 1.24 4.28 -7.52
N LYS A 12 2.03 4.48 -8.59
CA LYS A 12 2.00 5.70 -9.41
C LYS A 12 0.57 6.09 -9.80
N ASP A 13 -0.22 5.12 -10.28
CA ASP A 13 -1.61 5.35 -10.68
C ASP A 13 -2.49 5.83 -9.53
N LYS A 14 -2.33 5.25 -8.33
CA LYS A 14 -3.10 5.68 -7.15
C LYS A 14 -2.73 7.11 -6.73
N VAL A 15 -1.45 7.49 -6.84
CA VAL A 15 -1.04 8.87 -6.56
C VAL A 15 -1.68 9.84 -7.55
N TYR A 16 -1.69 9.53 -8.85
CA TYR A 16 -2.39 10.36 -9.84
C TYR A 16 -3.91 10.34 -9.67
N ASP A 17 -4.52 9.24 -9.24
CA ASP A 17 -5.95 9.18 -8.94
C ASP A 17 -6.32 10.05 -7.74
N ILE A 18 -5.43 10.19 -6.75
CA ILE A 18 -5.60 11.17 -5.67
C ILE A 18 -5.56 12.59 -6.24
N LEU A 19 -4.63 12.89 -7.14
CA LEU A 19 -4.55 14.21 -7.80
C LEU A 19 -5.79 14.56 -8.61
N LYS A 20 -6.46 13.57 -9.24
CA LYS A 20 -7.74 13.80 -9.94
C LYS A 20 -8.83 14.36 -9.02
N ARG A 21 -8.76 14.14 -7.71
CA ARG A 21 -9.71 14.73 -6.75
C ARG A 21 -9.48 16.22 -6.53
N LEU A 22 -8.27 16.70 -6.81
CA LEU A 22 -7.93 18.12 -6.75
C LEU A 22 -8.25 18.85 -8.07
N ASP A 23 -8.65 18.11 -9.11
CA ASP A 23 -9.05 18.70 -10.39
C ASP A 23 -10.37 19.46 -10.23
N ILE A 24 -10.34 20.75 -10.52
CA ILE A 24 -11.48 21.63 -10.39
C ILE A 24 -12.33 21.47 -11.64
N THR A 25 -13.31 20.57 -11.56
CA THR A 25 -14.25 20.36 -12.68
C THR A 25 -15.39 21.36 -12.66
N ARG A 26 -16.12 21.46 -13.77
CA ARG A 26 -17.39 22.22 -13.94
C ARG A 26 -18.51 21.93 -12.93
N TYR A 27 -18.33 20.94 -12.06
CA TYR A 27 -19.27 20.56 -11.00
C TYR A 27 -18.82 21.00 -9.60
N THR A 28 -17.65 21.60 -9.49
CA THR A 28 -17.16 22.20 -8.24
C THR A 28 -17.91 23.50 -7.93
N TRP A 29 -18.00 23.80 -6.64
CA TRP A 29 -18.65 25.00 -6.13
C TRP A 29 -17.58 26.01 -5.68
N PRO A 30 -17.84 27.33 -5.75
CA PRO A 30 -19.10 27.97 -6.13
C PRO A 30 -19.30 28.09 -7.65
N LYS A 31 -20.55 27.92 -8.12
CA LYS A 31 -20.93 28.20 -9.52
C LYS A 31 -21.30 29.66 -9.69
N GLN A 32 -20.77 30.32 -10.71
CA GLN A 32 -21.03 31.74 -10.96
C GLN A 32 -22.19 31.95 -11.93
N ALA A 33 -22.42 31.01 -12.86
CA ALA A 33 -23.54 31.08 -13.79
C ALA A 33 -24.89 31.07 -13.03
N SER A 34 -25.65 32.15 -13.17
CA SER A 34 -26.91 32.36 -12.46
C SER A 34 -28.09 31.76 -13.22
N TYR A 35 -28.86 30.85 -12.60
CA TYR A 35 -30.13 30.35 -13.17
C TYR A 35 -31.11 31.50 -13.47
N ASP A 36 -31.06 32.59 -12.69
CA ASP A 36 -31.96 33.73 -12.81
C ASP A 36 -31.51 34.81 -13.82
N TYR A 37 -30.39 34.62 -14.52
CA TYR A 37 -29.88 35.59 -15.50
C TYR A 37 -30.97 36.08 -16.47
N CYS A 38 -31.64 35.14 -17.12
CA CYS A 38 -32.62 35.46 -18.15
C CYS A 38 -33.92 36.02 -17.59
N ARG A 39 -34.33 35.59 -16.38
CA ARG A 39 -35.42 36.25 -15.63
C ARG A 39 -35.10 37.73 -15.39
N LYS A 40 -33.87 38.05 -14.95
CA LYS A 40 -33.43 39.44 -14.72
C LYS A 40 -33.37 40.23 -16.04
N GLN A 41 -32.89 39.62 -17.11
CA GLN A 41 -32.74 40.28 -18.41
C GLN A 41 -34.10 40.56 -19.09
N LEU A 42 -35.06 39.63 -19.00
CA LEU A 42 -36.43 39.82 -19.48
C LEU A 42 -37.20 40.85 -18.63
N ALA A 43 -36.88 40.98 -17.34
CA ALA A 43 -37.47 42.00 -16.48
C ALA A 43 -37.01 43.43 -16.82
N LYS A 44 -35.77 43.61 -17.31
CA LYS A 44 -35.25 44.92 -17.73
C LYS A 44 -35.94 45.47 -18.97
N ASN A 45 -36.28 44.59 -19.92
CA ASN A 45 -36.98 44.94 -21.15
C ASN A 45 -38.29 44.14 -21.23
N PRO A 46 -39.37 44.59 -20.55
CA PRO A 46 -40.68 43.96 -20.62
C PRO A 46 -41.26 44.18 -22.02
N GLN A 47 -40.86 43.31 -22.92
CA GLN A 47 -41.37 43.26 -24.27
C GLN A 47 -42.87 42.94 -24.22
N GLN A 48 -43.75 43.95 -24.42
CA GLN A 48 -45.18 43.74 -24.67
C GLN A 48 -45.36 42.99 -25.98
N TYR A 49 -45.61 41.68 -25.92
CA TYR A 49 -45.83 40.87 -27.11
C TYR A 49 -47.26 40.34 -27.16
N LYS A 50 -47.84 40.41 -28.35
CA LYS A 50 -49.10 39.76 -28.70
C LYS A 50 -48.96 38.25 -28.45
N ARG A 51 -49.95 37.68 -27.77
CA ARG A 51 -50.04 36.24 -27.50
C ARG A 51 -50.19 35.51 -28.84
N ASN A 52 -49.13 34.90 -29.34
CA ASN A 52 -49.24 33.94 -30.43
C ASN A 52 -49.73 32.60 -29.86
N ILE A 53 -50.85 32.11 -30.37
CA ILE A 53 -51.57 30.92 -29.89
C ILE A 53 -50.88 29.61 -30.36
N TRP A 54 -49.87 29.71 -31.23
CA TRP A 54 -49.17 28.54 -31.78
C TRP A 54 -47.79 28.36 -31.14
N ASN A 55 -47.69 27.42 -30.20
CA ASN A 55 -46.43 26.94 -29.65
C ASN A 55 -45.89 25.83 -30.57
N GLY A 56 -45.05 26.19 -31.54
CA GLY A 56 -44.32 25.23 -32.34
C GLY A 56 -43.44 24.28 -31.50
N PRO A 57 -42.96 23.16 -32.07
CA PRO A 57 -42.22 22.15 -31.33
C PRO A 57 -41.04 22.80 -30.59
N ARG A 58 -41.02 22.62 -29.27
CA ARG A 58 -39.99 23.16 -28.38
C ARG A 58 -38.68 22.41 -28.63
N SER A 59 -37.88 22.87 -29.58
CA SER A 59 -36.50 22.41 -29.73
C SER A 59 -35.66 22.99 -28.57
N SER A 60 -35.27 22.11 -27.66
CA SER A 60 -34.65 22.43 -26.37
C SER A 60 -33.12 22.57 -26.40
N ASN A 61 -32.48 22.38 -27.55
CA ASN A 61 -31.02 22.33 -27.60
C ASN A 61 -30.48 23.61 -28.21
N VAL A 62 -30.28 24.62 -27.35
CA VAL A 62 -29.40 25.74 -27.72
C VAL A 62 -28.03 25.41 -27.15
N GLU A 63 -27.12 25.01 -28.03
CA GLU A 63 -25.70 24.82 -27.73
C GLU A 63 -25.01 26.20 -27.69
N TYR A 64 -25.52 27.12 -26.86
CA TYR A 64 -24.92 28.43 -26.65
C TYR A 64 -24.12 28.39 -25.35
N VAL A 65 -22.81 28.63 -25.47
CA VAL A 65 -21.84 28.61 -24.38
C VAL A 65 -21.39 30.05 -24.12
N ASP A 66 -21.56 30.51 -22.87
CA ASP A 66 -21.25 31.88 -22.46
C ASP A 66 -19.80 31.97 -21.96
N SER A 67 -19.24 33.19 -21.94
CA SER A 67 -17.93 33.41 -21.32
C SER A 67 -17.91 33.01 -19.84
N ILE A 68 -19.03 33.18 -19.11
CA ILE A 68 -19.13 32.72 -17.71
C ILE A 68 -18.91 31.21 -17.56
N THR A 69 -19.35 30.41 -18.55
CA THR A 69 -19.18 28.96 -18.49
C THR A 69 -17.73 28.55 -18.67
N ALA A 70 -16.94 29.29 -19.46
CA ALA A 70 -15.51 29.04 -19.57
C ALA A 70 -14.77 29.29 -18.22
N PHE A 71 -15.22 30.27 -17.43
CA PHE A 71 -14.66 30.55 -16.11
C PHE A 71 -15.08 29.54 -15.04
N ASP A 72 -16.34 29.08 -15.08
CA ASP A 72 -16.81 27.99 -14.21
C ASP A 72 -16.11 26.66 -14.56
N GLU A 73 -15.79 26.42 -15.84
CA GLU A 73 -15.03 25.23 -16.28
C GLU A 73 -13.54 25.32 -15.93
N SER A 74 -12.98 26.52 -15.88
CA SER A 74 -11.59 26.71 -15.44
C SER A 74 -11.41 26.72 -13.92
N GLY A 75 -12.51 26.77 -13.16
CA GLY A 75 -12.47 26.80 -11.70
C GLY A 75 -12.08 28.15 -11.10
N VAL A 76 -12.11 29.23 -11.89
CA VAL A 76 -11.69 30.57 -11.47
C VAL A 76 -12.91 31.43 -11.16
N ILE A 77 -12.88 32.11 -10.01
CA ILE A 77 -13.87 33.14 -9.67
C ILE A 77 -13.48 34.44 -10.36
N VAL A 78 -14.39 35.02 -11.14
CA VAL A 78 -14.17 36.22 -11.93
C VAL A 78 -15.03 37.37 -11.42
N MET A 79 -14.38 38.51 -11.22
CA MET A 79 -15.02 39.80 -10.96
C MET A 79 -14.62 40.74 -12.09
N SER A 80 -15.57 41.00 -13.00
CA SER A 80 -15.36 41.87 -14.16
C SER A 80 -16.51 42.86 -14.29
N ASP A 81 -16.22 44.03 -14.84
CA ASP A 81 -17.19 45.04 -15.27
C ASP A 81 -17.85 44.69 -16.60
N LEU A 82 -17.31 43.70 -17.34
CA LEU A 82 -17.87 43.19 -18.58
C LEU A 82 -19.06 42.25 -18.32
N THR A 83 -19.99 42.23 -19.26
CA THR A 83 -21.13 41.31 -19.24
C THR A 83 -20.70 39.92 -19.70
N LEU A 84 -20.49 39.00 -18.76
CA LEU A 84 -20.01 37.63 -19.04
C LEU A 84 -21.12 36.61 -19.36
N GLU A 85 -22.36 36.90 -18.95
CA GLU A 85 -23.55 36.12 -19.31
C GLU A 85 -24.17 36.73 -20.58
N THR A 86 -24.02 36.06 -21.72
CA THR A 86 -24.48 36.56 -23.04
C THR A 86 -25.52 35.66 -23.69
N ARG A 87 -25.95 34.58 -23.03
CA ARG A 87 -26.89 33.61 -23.61
C ARG A 87 -28.22 34.22 -24.04
N PRO A 88 -28.78 33.78 -25.18
CA PRO A 88 -30.07 34.23 -25.65
C PRO A 88 -31.20 33.66 -24.78
N CYS A 89 -32.01 34.54 -24.19
CA CYS A 89 -33.16 34.16 -23.37
C CYS A 89 -34.39 33.80 -24.23
N ARG A 90 -34.92 32.57 -24.08
CA ARG A 90 -36.11 32.10 -24.82
C ARG A 90 -37.35 32.08 -23.91
N LYS A 91 -38.46 32.68 -24.37
CA LYS A 91 -39.69 32.93 -23.59
C LYS A 91 -40.46 31.67 -23.11
N ASN A 92 -40.08 30.46 -23.53
CA ASN A 92 -40.81 29.21 -23.27
C ASN A 92 -39.92 28.05 -22.78
N ILE A 93 -38.69 28.33 -22.35
CA ILE A 93 -37.74 27.32 -21.85
C ILE A 93 -37.39 27.70 -20.41
N TYR A 94 -37.39 26.73 -19.50
CA TYR A 94 -36.81 26.92 -18.18
C TYR A 94 -35.33 27.25 -18.35
N ASP A 95 -34.87 28.39 -17.84
CA ASP A 95 -33.48 28.88 -17.96
C ASP A 95 -32.48 27.99 -17.21
N ARG A 96 -32.31 26.75 -17.66
CA ARG A 96 -31.28 25.87 -17.14
C ARG A 96 -29.95 26.30 -17.75
N PRO A 97 -28.91 26.51 -16.94
CA PRO A 97 -27.56 26.57 -17.45
C PRO A 97 -27.31 25.32 -18.31
N PRO A 98 -26.54 25.43 -19.41
CA PRO A 98 -26.31 24.31 -20.34
C PRO A 98 -25.89 23.01 -19.63
N TYR A 99 -25.13 23.11 -18.53
CA TYR A 99 -24.66 21.98 -17.73
C TYR A 99 -25.73 21.31 -16.85
N ALA A 100 -26.86 21.97 -16.53
CA ALA A 100 -27.93 21.38 -15.73
C ALA A 100 -28.74 20.31 -16.48
N LEU A 101 -28.54 20.19 -17.80
CA LEU A 101 -29.07 19.10 -18.62
C LEU A 101 -28.08 17.93 -18.76
N ALA A 102 -26.81 18.14 -18.43
CA ALA A 102 -25.73 17.16 -18.61
C ALA A 102 -25.35 16.39 -17.33
N ALA A 103 -26.00 16.66 -16.20
CA ALA A 103 -25.77 15.93 -14.96
C ALA A 103 -26.57 14.61 -14.95
N PRO A 104 -25.93 13.42 -14.96
CA PRO A 104 -26.62 12.21 -14.54
C PRO A 104 -27.09 12.40 -13.09
N ALA A 105 -28.28 11.90 -12.76
CA ALA A 105 -28.82 11.92 -11.40
C ALA A 105 -27.99 11.01 -10.47
N MET A 106 -26.80 11.44 -10.08
CA MET A 106 -25.97 10.74 -9.12
C MET A 106 -26.17 11.39 -7.75
N ARG A 107 -26.84 10.67 -6.85
CA ARG A 107 -26.88 11.00 -5.43
C ARG A 107 -25.47 10.79 -4.87
N VAL A 108 -24.71 11.86 -4.71
CA VAL A 108 -23.47 11.84 -3.94
C VAL A 108 -23.82 12.25 -2.51
N SER A 109 -23.94 11.26 -1.63
CA SER A 109 -24.03 11.48 -0.19
C SER A 109 -22.66 11.95 0.32
N TYR A 110 -22.58 13.20 0.77
CA TYR A 110 -21.43 13.68 1.52
C TYR A 110 -21.47 13.07 2.93
N HIS A 111 -20.61 12.09 3.22
CA HIS A 111 -20.25 11.76 4.59
C HIS A 111 -19.04 12.61 4.98
N SER A 112 -19.28 13.63 5.81
CA SER A 112 -18.25 14.36 6.55
C SER A 112 -17.67 13.44 7.63
N TYR A 113 -16.40 13.06 7.50
CA TYR A 113 -15.61 12.55 8.61
C TYR A 113 -14.80 13.73 9.18
N GLU A 114 -15.23 14.26 10.31
CA GLU A 114 -14.34 15.01 11.20
C GLU A 114 -13.55 14.01 12.03
N ALA A 115 -12.24 13.93 11.81
CA ALA A 115 -11.32 13.28 12.74
C ALA A 115 -10.36 14.34 13.26
N ALA A 116 -10.71 14.90 14.42
CA ALA A 116 -9.84 15.75 15.22
C ALA A 116 -8.76 14.86 15.87
N TYR A 117 -7.50 15.06 15.49
CA TYR A 117 -6.36 14.56 16.25
C TYR A 117 -5.72 15.72 17.00
N ALA A 118 -6.02 15.81 18.30
CA ALA A 118 -5.32 16.63 19.25
C ALA A 118 -4.06 15.88 19.70
N PHE A 119 -2.89 16.40 19.34
CA PHE A 119 -1.60 15.92 19.82
C PHE A 119 -1.33 16.59 21.17
N GLN A 120 -1.42 15.83 22.27
CA GLN A 120 -1.16 16.32 23.61
C GLN A 120 0.01 15.53 24.20
N GLY A 121 1.11 16.25 24.46
CA GLY A 121 2.37 15.68 24.92
C GLY A 121 2.35 15.22 26.38
N GLY A 122 3.38 14.44 26.73
CA GLY A 122 3.71 14.05 28.09
C GLY A 122 4.92 13.11 28.11
N LEU A 123 6.07 13.64 28.53
CA LEU A 123 7.24 12.86 28.97
C LEU A 123 6.92 12.13 30.29
N PRO A 124 7.66 11.06 30.61
CA PRO A 124 8.55 11.15 31.78
C PRO A 124 9.94 10.49 31.57
N GLY A 125 10.96 11.07 32.22
CA GLY A 125 12.31 10.47 32.41
C GLY A 125 12.27 9.23 33.34
N VAL A 126 13.35 8.52 33.65
CA VAL A 126 14.79 8.83 33.86
C VAL A 126 15.57 7.46 33.88
N PRO A 127 16.83 7.29 34.36
CA PRO A 127 18.19 7.65 33.86
C PRO A 127 19.13 6.41 33.61
N VAL A 128 20.43 6.68 33.36
CA VAL A 128 21.64 5.83 33.65
C VAL A 128 22.03 4.82 32.55
N ALA A 129 23.28 4.60 32.11
CA ALA A 129 24.63 5.01 32.51
C ALA A 129 25.55 5.11 31.26
N LEU A 130 26.57 5.96 31.37
CA LEU A 130 27.76 5.96 30.52
C LEU A 130 28.73 4.92 31.08
N ASP A 131 29.22 3.99 30.27
CA ASP A 131 30.48 3.31 30.58
C ASP A 131 31.31 3.01 29.33
N SER A 132 32.58 3.32 29.48
CA SER A 132 33.65 3.35 28.49
C SER A 132 34.37 2.02 28.37
N VAL A 133 34.63 1.51 27.16
CA VAL A 133 35.65 0.46 26.96
C VAL A 133 36.40 0.59 25.63
N ALA A 134 37.70 0.85 25.79
CA ALA A 134 38.88 0.36 25.08
C ALA A 134 38.86 0.15 23.55
N GLN A 135 39.73 0.92 22.89
CA GLN A 135 40.41 0.52 21.67
C GLN A 135 41.23 -0.76 21.91
N ASN A 136 41.01 -1.78 21.09
CA ASN A 136 42.00 -2.82 20.81
C ASN A 136 41.71 -3.40 19.41
N SER A 137 42.54 -3.04 18.45
CA SER A 137 42.81 -3.87 17.27
C SER A 137 43.56 -5.11 17.77
N PRO A 138 43.26 -6.34 17.32
CA PRO A 138 44.02 -6.83 16.16
C PRO A 138 43.36 -7.95 15.30
N SER A 139 43.96 -8.12 14.11
CA SER A 139 44.16 -9.39 13.38
C SER A 139 42.94 -10.29 13.10
N VAL A 140 42.49 -10.28 11.85
CA VAL A 140 41.64 -11.32 11.27
C VAL A 140 42.45 -12.59 11.07
N ASN A 141 42.45 -13.45 12.09
CA ASN A 141 42.65 -14.89 11.90
C ASN A 141 41.35 -15.47 11.34
N ILE A 142 41.41 -16.15 10.19
CA ILE A 142 40.29 -16.91 9.63
C ILE A 142 40.23 -18.26 10.34
N PRO A 143 39.22 -18.58 11.18
CA PRO A 143 39.06 -19.91 11.72
C PRO A 143 38.13 -20.73 10.82
N ALA A 144 38.65 -21.86 10.37
CA ALA A 144 37.90 -22.93 9.73
C ALA A 144 36.91 -23.58 10.72
N LYS A 145 35.63 -23.29 10.54
CA LYS A 145 34.44 -24.15 10.72
C LYS A 145 33.26 -23.18 10.66
N SER A 146 32.56 -23.14 9.53
CA SER A 146 31.28 -22.42 9.47
C SER A 146 30.37 -23.04 10.52
N ALA A 147 30.19 -22.34 11.65
CA ALA A 147 29.08 -22.62 12.54
C ALA A 147 27.83 -22.62 11.66
N VAL A 148 27.12 -23.74 11.62
CA VAL A 148 25.88 -23.85 10.87
C VAL A 148 24.89 -22.92 11.56
N GLU A 149 24.68 -21.74 10.97
CA GLU A 149 23.74 -20.76 11.49
C GLU A 149 22.33 -21.34 11.34
N VAL A 150 21.72 -21.72 12.46
CA VAL A 150 20.33 -22.18 12.49
C VAL A 150 19.45 -20.98 12.13
N ARG A 151 18.59 -21.16 11.13
CA ARG A 151 17.72 -20.08 10.68
C ARG A 151 16.63 -19.84 11.70
N THR A 152 16.58 -18.63 12.24
CA THR A 152 15.53 -18.20 13.18
C THR A 152 14.78 -16.96 12.70
N TYR A 153 15.40 -16.16 11.82
CA TYR A 153 14.82 -14.90 11.35
C TYR A 153 13.89 -15.09 10.14
N PHE A 154 12.59 -15.26 10.44
CA PHE A 154 11.49 -15.37 9.46
C PHE A 154 10.44 -14.27 9.70
N PRO A 155 10.81 -12.99 9.51
CA PRO A 155 9.86 -11.90 9.67
C PRO A 155 8.79 -11.97 8.58
N GLU A 156 7.60 -11.47 8.90
CA GLU A 156 6.58 -11.19 7.89
C GLU A 156 7.02 -10.02 7.00
N THR A 157 7.54 -8.94 7.61
CA THR A 157 8.01 -7.73 6.90
C THR A 157 9.51 -7.54 7.10
N TRP A 158 10.26 -7.35 6.02
CA TRP A 158 11.74 -7.24 6.08
C TRP A 158 12.25 -5.80 6.22
N LEU A 159 11.93 -4.91 5.27
CA LEU A 159 12.46 -3.55 5.19
C LEU A 159 11.32 -2.53 5.26
N TRP A 160 11.15 -1.93 6.44
CA TRP A 160 10.17 -0.89 6.70
C TRP A 160 10.80 0.24 7.51
N ASP A 161 11.60 1.05 6.81
CA ASP A 161 12.40 2.12 7.41
C ASP A 161 12.22 3.43 6.63
N LEU A 162 12.39 4.55 7.34
CA LEU A 162 12.61 5.86 6.75
C LEU A 162 14.11 6.16 6.80
N LYS A 163 14.67 6.61 5.68
CA LYS A 163 16.07 7.01 5.57
C LYS A 163 16.15 8.36 4.88
N GLU A 164 17.10 9.17 5.31
CA GLU A 164 17.44 10.43 4.67
C GLU A 164 18.44 10.15 3.53
N LEU A 165 18.26 10.85 2.41
CA LEU A 165 19.15 10.79 1.25
C LEU A 165 20.27 11.81 1.42
N ASP A 166 21.40 11.60 0.76
CA ASP A 166 22.48 12.59 0.73
C ASP A 166 22.12 13.81 -0.18
N GLU A 167 23.02 14.79 -0.24
CA GLU A 167 22.83 16.01 -1.06
C GLU A 167 22.65 15.71 -2.57
N HIS A 168 23.02 14.52 -3.02
CA HIS A 168 22.90 14.08 -4.40
C HIS A 168 21.66 13.19 -4.63
N GLY A 169 20.87 12.93 -3.59
CA GLY A 169 19.68 12.09 -3.67
C GLY A 169 19.99 10.58 -3.70
N GLU A 170 21.18 10.16 -3.26
CA GLU A 170 21.61 8.77 -3.24
C GLU A 170 21.73 8.23 -1.80
N LEU A 171 21.46 6.93 -1.64
CA LEU A 171 21.69 6.21 -0.39
C LEU A 171 22.03 4.75 -0.69
N SER A 172 23.16 4.29 -0.15
CA SER A 172 23.59 2.89 -0.23
C SER A 172 23.83 2.33 1.17
N PHE A 173 23.11 1.27 1.52
CA PHE A 173 23.25 0.57 2.80
C PHE A 173 23.20 -0.94 2.60
N LYS A 174 23.72 -1.67 3.58
CA LYS A 174 23.77 -3.14 3.56
C LYS A 174 22.89 -3.66 4.68
N GLU A 175 21.92 -4.49 4.33
CA GLU A 175 21.02 -5.13 5.29
C GLU A 175 21.04 -6.65 5.10
N LYS A 176 20.88 -7.42 6.19
CA LYS A 176 20.84 -8.89 6.11
C LYS A 176 19.47 -9.33 5.57
N ILE A 177 19.48 -10.11 4.49
CA ILE A 177 18.26 -10.69 3.94
C ILE A 177 17.69 -11.74 4.90
N PRO A 178 16.36 -11.83 5.07
CA PRO A 178 15.78 -12.81 5.96
C PRO A 178 15.94 -14.22 5.42
N HIS A 179 15.81 -15.19 6.33
CA HIS A 179 16.09 -16.59 6.00
C HIS A 179 14.95 -17.30 5.26
N THR A 180 13.84 -16.60 5.01
CA THR A 180 12.70 -17.08 4.23
C THR A 180 13.08 -17.25 2.75
N ILE A 181 12.83 -18.43 2.18
CA ILE A 181 13.11 -18.73 0.76
C ILE A 181 11.95 -18.21 -0.08
N THR A 182 11.93 -16.90 -0.28
CA THR A 182 10.89 -16.19 -1.02
C THR A 182 11.49 -15.12 -1.91
N GLU A 183 10.72 -14.71 -2.91
CA GLU A 183 10.98 -13.47 -3.61
C GLU A 183 10.43 -12.31 -2.77
N TRP A 184 11.33 -11.45 -2.31
CA TRP A 184 11.01 -10.22 -1.63
C TRP A 184 10.73 -9.14 -2.68
N VAL A 185 9.61 -8.44 -2.54
CA VAL A 185 9.24 -7.33 -3.40
C VAL A 185 9.16 -6.08 -2.55
N GLY A 186 9.98 -5.08 -2.89
CA GLY A 186 10.06 -3.81 -2.17
C GLY A 186 9.79 -2.64 -3.11
N SER A 187 9.21 -1.58 -2.56
CA SER A 187 9.01 -0.29 -3.24
C SER A 187 9.38 0.82 -2.27
N THR A 188 9.91 1.92 -2.78
CA THR A 188 10.24 3.10 -1.97
C THR A 188 9.40 4.29 -2.41
N VAL A 189 9.17 5.20 -1.46
CA VAL A 189 8.52 6.49 -1.70
C VAL A 189 9.47 7.54 -1.16
N CYS A 190 9.83 8.50 -2.00
CA CYS A 190 10.71 9.61 -1.65
C CYS A 190 9.89 10.89 -1.59
N ILE A 191 10.22 11.76 -0.65
CA ILE A 191 9.58 13.08 -0.49
C ILE A 191 10.70 14.11 -0.40
N ASN A 192 10.73 15.03 -1.35
CA ASN A 192 11.59 16.21 -1.36
C ASN A 192 10.70 17.46 -1.30
N SER A 193 11.15 18.50 -0.58
CA SER A 193 10.49 19.80 -0.57
C SER A 193 10.56 20.51 -1.92
N GLU A 194 11.62 20.29 -2.70
CA GLU A 194 11.80 20.95 -4.00
C GLU A 194 11.17 20.14 -5.15
N ASP A 195 11.49 18.85 -5.25
CA ASP A 195 11.02 17.97 -6.34
C ASP A 195 9.65 17.33 -6.08
N GLY A 196 9.13 17.42 -4.85
CA GLY A 196 7.86 16.81 -4.45
C GLY A 196 7.97 15.31 -4.15
N ILE A 197 6.96 14.54 -4.56
CA ILE A 197 6.85 13.10 -4.26
C ILE A 197 7.33 12.24 -5.42
N GLY A 198 8.20 11.28 -5.11
CA GLY A 198 8.64 10.23 -6.03
C GLY A 198 8.18 8.85 -5.55
N VAL A 199 7.69 8.01 -6.47
CA VAL A 199 7.35 6.61 -6.19
C VAL A 199 8.22 5.74 -7.08
N SER A 200 8.96 4.81 -6.47
CA SER A 200 9.80 3.88 -7.22
C SER A 200 8.97 2.77 -7.86
N ASP A 201 9.49 2.22 -8.96
CA ASP A 201 9.00 0.93 -9.43
C ASP A 201 9.38 -0.18 -8.41
N PRO A 202 8.57 -1.25 -8.29
CA PRO A 202 8.88 -2.34 -7.38
C PRO A 202 10.14 -3.10 -7.79
N ALA A 203 11.09 -3.23 -6.88
CA ALA A 203 12.28 -4.06 -7.03
C ALA A 203 12.04 -5.46 -6.43
N LYS A 204 12.66 -6.48 -7.04
CA LYS A 204 12.53 -7.88 -6.62
C LYS A 204 13.88 -8.46 -6.24
N ILE A 205 13.95 -9.12 -5.08
CA ILE A 205 15.14 -9.81 -4.59
C ILE A 205 14.76 -11.23 -4.22
N LYS A 206 15.41 -12.21 -4.84
CA LYS A 206 15.15 -13.62 -4.56
C LYS A 206 16.10 -14.11 -3.47
N ALA A 207 15.55 -14.39 -2.29
CA ALA A 207 16.26 -15.12 -1.24
C ALA A 207 16.17 -16.61 -1.54
N PHE A 208 17.32 -17.27 -1.73
CA PHE A 208 17.35 -18.69 -2.02
C PHE A 208 18.50 -19.37 -1.29
N GLN A 209 18.20 -20.52 -0.68
CA GLN A 209 19.22 -21.40 -0.12
C GLN A 209 19.07 -22.78 -0.74
N PRO A 210 20.12 -23.31 -1.39
CA PRO A 210 20.04 -24.52 -2.20
C PRO A 210 19.89 -25.81 -1.38
N PHE A 211 20.20 -25.80 -0.08
CA PHE A 211 20.05 -26.96 0.79
C PHE A 211 19.54 -26.55 2.16
N PHE A 212 18.44 -27.16 2.62
CA PHE A 212 17.84 -26.89 3.92
C PHE A 212 16.88 -27.98 4.40
N ALA A 213 16.66 -28.01 5.71
CA ALA A 213 15.62 -28.79 6.36
C ALA A 213 14.50 -27.85 6.87
N SER A 214 13.27 -28.35 6.86
CA SER A 214 12.09 -27.65 7.39
C SER A 214 11.20 -28.60 8.17
N PHE A 215 10.68 -28.13 9.30
CA PHE A 215 9.73 -28.86 10.12
C PHE A 215 8.31 -28.57 9.64
N ASN A 216 7.50 -29.61 9.49
CA ASN A 216 6.07 -29.49 9.28
C ASN A 216 5.35 -29.90 10.56
N LEU A 217 5.04 -28.89 11.37
CA LEU A 217 4.43 -29.04 12.69
C LEU A 217 2.98 -28.55 12.64
N PRO A 218 2.05 -29.25 13.31
CA PRO A 218 0.72 -28.69 13.56
C PRO A 218 0.80 -27.48 14.49
N TYR A 219 -0.22 -26.61 14.45
CA TYR A 219 -0.28 -25.43 15.30
C TYR A 219 -0.27 -25.76 16.80
N SER A 220 -0.85 -26.89 17.20
CA SER A 220 -0.84 -27.37 18.58
C SER A 220 -0.89 -28.89 18.62
N VAL A 221 -0.41 -29.45 19.74
CA VAL A 221 -0.38 -30.89 20.02
C VAL A 221 -0.93 -31.15 21.41
N VAL A 222 -1.52 -32.33 21.62
CA VAL A 222 -2.03 -32.73 22.93
C VAL A 222 -0.91 -33.38 23.73
N ARG A 223 -0.71 -32.93 24.97
CA ARG A 223 0.28 -33.50 25.90
C ARG A 223 0.01 -34.99 26.14
N GLY A 224 1.06 -35.82 26.10
CA GLY A 224 0.98 -37.26 26.33
C GLY A 224 0.60 -38.09 25.09
N GLU A 225 0.11 -37.46 24.03
CA GLU A 225 -0.15 -38.15 22.76
C GLU A 225 1.12 -38.34 21.94
N LEU A 226 1.14 -39.38 21.11
CA LEU A 226 2.22 -39.64 20.18
C LEU A 226 1.99 -38.84 18.89
N VAL A 227 2.89 -37.92 18.58
CA VAL A 227 2.77 -37.03 17.42
C VAL A 227 3.96 -37.23 16.47
N PRO A 228 3.69 -37.44 15.16
CA PRO A 228 4.74 -37.53 14.16
C PRO A 228 5.23 -36.14 13.74
N VAL A 229 6.43 -35.76 14.15
CA VAL A 229 7.14 -34.58 13.65
C VAL A 229 7.77 -34.92 12.29
N LYS A 230 7.29 -34.26 11.23
CA LYS A 230 7.78 -34.48 9.87
C LYS A 230 8.88 -33.47 9.56
N VAL A 231 10.07 -33.96 9.25
CA VAL A 231 11.21 -33.15 8.82
C VAL A 231 11.43 -33.38 7.33
N SER A 232 11.29 -32.31 6.55
CA SER A 232 11.50 -32.33 5.10
C SER A 232 12.87 -31.74 4.78
N VAL A 233 13.73 -32.53 4.15
CA VAL A 233 15.04 -32.09 3.65
C VAL A 233 14.94 -31.82 2.17
N PHE A 234 15.29 -30.60 1.76
CA PHE A 234 15.28 -30.15 0.38
C PHE A 234 16.71 -30.01 -0.13
N ASN A 235 16.99 -30.66 -1.26
CA ASN A 235 18.25 -30.54 -1.97
C ASN A 235 18.00 -30.01 -3.39
N TYR A 236 18.31 -28.75 -3.63
CA TYR A 236 18.25 -28.10 -4.95
C TYR A 236 19.62 -28.10 -5.66
N LEU A 237 20.64 -28.74 -5.09
CA LEU A 237 21.91 -28.98 -5.78
C LEU A 237 21.74 -30.12 -6.78
N GLU A 238 22.68 -30.27 -7.71
CA GLU A 238 22.61 -31.32 -8.73
C GLU A 238 23.01 -32.70 -8.21
N LYS A 239 23.81 -32.75 -7.14
CA LYS A 239 24.41 -33.98 -6.59
C LYS A 239 23.54 -34.59 -5.50
N CYS A 240 23.60 -35.93 -5.37
CA CYS A 240 23.03 -36.60 -4.20
C CYS A 240 23.94 -36.41 -2.98
N LEU A 241 23.33 -36.06 -1.86
CA LEU A 241 24.01 -35.82 -0.60
C LEU A 241 23.55 -36.83 0.45
N PRO A 242 24.48 -37.52 1.14
CA PRO A 242 24.16 -38.19 2.40
C PRO A 242 23.96 -37.12 3.48
N VAL A 243 22.83 -37.17 4.18
CA VAL A 243 22.42 -36.20 5.19
C VAL A 243 22.11 -36.95 6.48
N ASP A 244 22.87 -36.65 7.52
CA ASP A 244 22.57 -37.13 8.86
C ASP A 244 21.58 -36.18 9.51
N LEU A 245 20.42 -36.71 9.88
CA LEU A 245 19.36 -36.00 10.59
C LEU A 245 19.34 -36.47 12.03
N LYS A 246 19.44 -35.51 12.94
CA LYS A 246 19.34 -35.75 14.38
C LYS A 246 18.33 -34.79 14.99
N LEU A 247 17.36 -35.34 15.71
CA LEU A 247 16.49 -34.54 16.57
C LEU A 247 17.17 -34.37 17.93
N ALA A 248 17.32 -33.12 18.37
CA ALA A 248 17.93 -32.84 19.67
C ALA A 248 17.04 -33.36 20.81
N GLU A 249 17.65 -33.80 21.91
CA GLU A 249 16.90 -34.18 23.10
C GLU A 249 16.51 -32.91 23.89
N SER A 250 15.29 -32.88 24.44
CA SER A 250 14.82 -31.82 25.35
C SER A 250 14.05 -32.44 26.53
N ALA A 251 13.93 -31.70 27.63
CA ALA A 251 13.06 -32.08 28.74
C ALA A 251 11.57 -31.96 28.40
N ASP A 252 11.23 -31.20 27.35
CA ASP A 252 9.86 -30.87 26.98
C ASP A 252 9.13 -31.97 26.19
N TYR A 253 9.88 -32.87 25.56
CA TYR A 253 9.33 -33.97 24.78
C TYR A 253 10.22 -35.21 24.87
N GLN A 254 9.59 -36.38 24.79
CA GLN A 254 10.28 -37.65 24.72
C GLN A 254 10.23 -38.18 23.28
N ILE A 255 11.38 -38.57 22.72
CA ILE A 255 11.45 -39.19 21.40
C ILE A 255 11.16 -40.69 21.56
N GLU A 256 10.19 -41.22 20.81
CA GLU A 256 9.95 -42.66 20.68
C GLU A 256 10.63 -43.20 19.42
N GLY A 257 11.66 -44.04 19.60
CA GLY A 257 12.41 -44.67 18.51
C GLY A 257 13.81 -44.10 18.33
N GLU A 258 14.30 -44.08 17.08
CA GLU A 258 15.63 -43.57 16.75
C GLU A 258 15.63 -42.03 16.66
N SER A 259 16.55 -41.40 17.38
CA SER A 259 16.76 -39.95 17.37
C SER A 259 17.60 -39.45 16.20
N GLU A 260 18.28 -40.37 15.50
CA GLU A 260 19.26 -40.08 14.46
C GLU A 260 19.09 -41.05 13.28
N THR A 261 19.14 -40.53 12.06
CA THR A 261 19.00 -41.31 10.82
C THR A 261 19.83 -40.68 9.71
N THR A 262 20.38 -41.51 8.82
CA THR A 262 21.03 -41.04 7.60
C THR A 262 20.08 -41.17 6.41
N LEU A 263 19.89 -40.09 5.65
CA LEU A 263 19.11 -40.06 4.41
C LEU A 263 20.01 -39.78 3.20
N CYS A 264 19.71 -40.38 2.05
CA CYS A 264 20.36 -40.01 0.80
C CYS A 264 19.41 -39.13 -0.03
N VAL A 265 19.62 -37.81 -0.01
CA VAL A 265 18.77 -36.85 -0.72
C VAL A 265 19.41 -36.47 -2.05
N CYS A 266 18.84 -36.99 -3.13
CA CYS A 266 19.31 -36.71 -4.48
C CYS A 266 18.99 -35.27 -4.95
N GLY A 267 19.72 -34.84 -5.98
CA GLY A 267 19.59 -33.48 -6.51
C GLY A 267 18.20 -33.18 -7.05
N SER A 268 17.76 -31.94 -6.87
CA SER A 268 16.41 -31.44 -7.18
C SER A 268 15.27 -32.28 -6.58
N LYS A 269 15.53 -33.01 -5.49
CA LYS A 269 14.54 -33.83 -4.78
C LYS A 269 14.46 -33.43 -3.31
N SER A 270 13.35 -33.81 -2.69
CA SER A 270 13.17 -33.71 -1.25
C SER A 270 12.88 -35.09 -0.67
N GLN A 271 13.28 -35.29 0.59
CA GLN A 271 12.92 -36.46 1.38
C GLN A 271 12.33 -36.02 2.71
N VAL A 272 11.41 -36.83 3.23
CA VAL A 272 10.73 -36.56 4.48
C VAL A 272 10.98 -37.71 5.44
N HIS A 273 11.51 -37.41 6.61
CA HIS A 273 11.62 -38.35 7.73
C HIS A 273 10.66 -37.96 8.86
N LYS A 274 10.22 -38.94 9.63
CA LYS A 274 9.23 -38.74 10.70
C LYS A 274 9.82 -39.19 12.03
N PHE A 275 9.99 -38.26 12.95
CA PHE A 275 10.30 -38.56 14.34
C PHE A 275 9.00 -38.66 15.13
N GLN A 276 8.83 -39.71 15.91
CA GLN A 276 7.69 -39.83 16.82
C GLN A 276 8.08 -39.20 18.15
N ILE A 277 7.31 -38.21 18.62
CA ILE A 277 7.56 -37.57 19.91
C ILE A 277 6.31 -37.60 20.78
N ARG A 278 6.51 -37.66 22.09
CA ARG A 278 5.48 -37.48 23.12
C ARG A 278 5.77 -36.20 23.91
N PRO A 279 4.95 -35.14 23.76
CA PRO A 279 5.11 -33.90 24.52
C PRO A 279 4.84 -34.12 26.02
N GLN A 280 5.66 -33.52 26.89
CA GLN A 280 5.61 -33.65 28.35
C GLN A 280 5.20 -32.36 29.05
N THR A 281 5.72 -31.21 28.60
CA THR A 281 5.44 -29.90 29.19
C THR A 281 4.24 -29.21 28.52
N ILE A 282 3.66 -28.22 29.20
CA ILE A 282 2.57 -27.38 28.67
C ILE A 282 3.18 -26.02 28.34
N GLY A 283 2.86 -25.48 27.17
CA GLY A 283 3.30 -24.15 26.75
C GLY A 283 3.96 -24.18 25.37
N GLU A 284 4.76 -23.16 25.10
CA GLU A 284 5.63 -23.09 23.93
C GLU A 284 6.90 -23.92 24.19
N VAL A 285 7.22 -24.82 23.26
CA VAL A 285 8.30 -25.83 23.33
C VAL A 285 9.14 -25.74 22.05
#